data_AF-A0A850RH94-F1
#
_entry.id   AF-A0A850RH94-F1
#
_cell.length_a   1.000
_cell.length_b   1.000
_cell.length_c   1.000
_cell.angle_alpha   90.00
_cell.angle_beta   90.00
_cell.angle_gamma   90.00
#
_symmetry.space_group_name_H-M   'P 1'
#
loop_
_entity.id
_entity.type
_entity.pdbx_description
1 polymer ?
#
loop_
_entity_poly.entity_id
_entity_poly.type
_entity_poly.pdbx_seq_one_letter_code
_entity_poly.pdbx_strand_id
1 'polypeptide(L)' 'MKQKELLELIERAIKAQEQFLTDVAQQDNPQIQMMVQVVRGRLDALKCTKDALKGNAVALKILGEGAHP' A
#
# COMPACT_ATOMS: atom_id res chain seq x y z
N MET A 1 -8.54 13.04 8.80
CA MET A 1 -7.33 12.19 8.91
C MET A 1 -6.20 12.91 8.19
N LYS A 2 -5.04 13.10 8.84
CA LYS A 2 -3.88 13.76 8.21
C LYS A 2 -3.24 12.79 7.21
N GLN A 3 -2.71 13.29 6.10
CA GLN A 3 -2.09 12.47 5.04
C GLN A 3 -1.02 11.50 5.57
N LYS A 4 -0.25 11.94 6.58
CA LYS A 4 0.74 11.11 7.27
C LYS A 4 0.11 9.90 7.96
N GLU A 5 -1.01 10.08 8.65
CA GLU A 5 -1.74 9.00 9.34
C GLU A 5 -2.29 7.98 8.34
N LEU A 6 -2.79 8.45 7.19
CA LEU A 6 -3.26 7.57 6.11
C LEU A 6 -2.12 6.75 5.50
N LEU A 7 -0.95 7.37 5.27
CA LEU A 7 0.24 6.66 4.78
C LEU A 7 0.71 5.61 5.79
N GLU A 8 0.74 5.93 7.08
CA GLU A 8 1.11 4.97 8.14
C GLU A 8 0.15 3.79 8.20
N LEU A 9 -1.16 4.02 8.04
CA LEU A 9 -2.16 2.95 7.99
C LEU A 9 -1.97 2.05 6.76
N ILE A 10 -1.73 2.63 5.59
CA ILE A 10 -1.47 1.86 4.36
C ILE A 10 -0.17 1.05 4.50
N GLU A 11 0.88 1.62 5.08
CA GLU A 11 2.13 0.90 5.33
C GLU A 11 1.97 -0.28 6.28
N ARG A 12 1.15 -0.13 7.33
CA ARG A 12 0.81 -1.23 8.24
C ARG A 12 0.02 -2.32 7.51
N ALA A 13 -0.94 -1.95 6.67
CA ALA A 13 -1.73 -2.91 5.89
C ALA A 13 -0.87 -3.70 4.88
N ILE A 14 0.05 -3.01 4.19
CA ILE A 14 1.03 -3.63 3.29
C ILE A 14 1.86 -4.66 4.04
N LYS A 15 2.46 -4.28 5.18
CA LYS A 15 3.28 -5.18 5.99
C LYS A 15 2.52 -6.43 6.46
N ALA A 16 1.27 -6.25 6.91
CA ALA A 16 0.45 -7.36 7.36
C ALA A 16 0.16 -8.36 6.22
N GLN A 17 -0.12 -7.86 5.01
CA GLN A 17 -0.36 -8.70 3.85
C GLN A 17 0.91 -9.39 3.34
N GLU A 18 2.05 -8.71 3.37
CA GLU A 18 3.35 -9.31 3.04
C GLU A 18 3.73 -10.44 4.01
N GLN A 19 3.49 -10.23 5.31
CA GLN A 19 3.71 -11.28 6.31
C GLN A 19 2.80 -12.48 6.07
N PHE A 20 1.50 -12.23 5.88
CA PHE A 20 0.54 -13.29 5.55
C PHE A 20 0.99 -14.09 4.32
N LEU A 21 1.37 -13.42 3.22
CA LEU A 21 1.83 -14.09 2.01
C LEU A 21 3.10 -14.91 2.27
N THR A 22 4.01 -14.43 3.12
CA THR A 22 5.23 -15.16 3.49
C THR A 22 4.91 -16.43 4.27
N ASP A 23 4.01 -16.34 5.25
CA ASP A 23 3.63 -17.46 6.13
C ASP A 23 2.82 -18.53 5.39
N VAL A 24 2.10 -18.13 4.34
CA VAL A 24 1.06 -18.94 3.70
C VAL A 24 1.49 -19.45 2.32
N ALA A 25 2.43 -18.81 1.62
CA ALA A 25 2.85 -19.20 0.27
C ALA A 25 3.51 -20.58 0.19
N GLN A 26 4.02 -21.12 1.30
CA GLN A 26 4.68 -22.44 1.34
C GLN A 26 3.69 -23.60 1.57
N GLN A 27 2.40 -23.32 1.74
CA GLN A 27 1.40 -24.35 2.01
C GLN A 27 0.88 -24.96 0.69
N ASP A 28 0.97 -26.28 0.58
CA ASP A 28 0.41 -27.06 -0.53
C ASP A 28 -1.09 -27.33 -0.30
N ASN A 29 -1.87 -26.26 -0.32
CA ASN A 29 -3.33 -26.30 -0.20
C ASN A 29 -3.97 -25.41 -1.29
N PRO A 30 -4.80 -25.95 -2.20
CA PRO A 30 -5.41 -25.19 -3.28
C PRO A 30 -6.31 -24.01 -2.84
N GLN A 31 -7.05 -24.14 -1.74
CA GLN A 31 -7.89 -23.05 -1.22
C GLN A 31 -7.02 -21.90 -0.70
N ILE A 32 -5.88 -22.26 -0.11
CA ILE A 32 -4.89 -21.31 0.38
C ILE A 32 -4.20 -20.60 -0.79
N GLN A 33 -3.85 -21.31 -1.86
CA GLN A 33 -3.27 -20.72 -3.06
C GLN A 33 -4.24 -19.70 -3.71
N MET A 34 -5.54 -19.99 -3.75
CA MET A 34 -6.53 -19.03 -4.24
C MET A 34 -6.58 -17.76 -3.38
N MET A 35 -6.56 -17.91 -2.05
CA MET A 35 -6.50 -16.78 -1.12
C MET A 35 -5.22 -15.97 -1.28
N VAL A 36 -4.08 -16.61 -1.49
CA VAL A 36 -2.78 -15.96 -1.78
C VAL A 36 -2.87 -15.07 -3.02
N GLN A 37 -3.52 -15.53 -4.10
CA GLN A 37 -3.71 -14.73 -5.31
C GLN A 37 -4.57 -13.48 -5.04
N VAL A 38 -5.66 -13.64 -4.29
CA VAL A 38 -6.53 -12.50 -3.90
C VAL A 38 -5.76 -11.49 -3.04
N VAL A 39 -4.98 -11.96 -2.08
CA VAL A 39 -4.19 -11.09 -1.20
C VAL A 39 -3.09 -10.37 -1.97
N ARG A 40 -2.43 -11.02 -2.95
CA ARG A 40 -1.47 -10.36 -3.85
C ARG A 40 -2.10 -9.20 -4.62
N GLY A 41 -3.27 -9.40 -5.22
CA GLY A 41 -3.96 -8.33 -5.94
C GLY A 41 -4.33 -7.13 -5.03
N ARG A 42 -4.71 -7.40 -3.77
CA ARG A 42 -4.96 -6.35 -2.77
C ARG A 42 -3.67 -5.62 -2.36
N LEU A 43 -2.58 -6.34 -2.21
CA LEU A 43 -1.28 -5.79 -1.86
C LEU A 43 -0.78 -4.83 -2.94
N ASP A 44 -0.91 -5.22 -4.20
CA ASP A 44 -0.54 -4.37 -5.35
C ASP A 44 -1.38 -3.08 -5.38
N ALA A 45 -2.69 -3.18 -5.16
CA ALA A 45 -3.57 -2.02 -5.07
C ALA A 45 -3.18 -1.06 -3.93
N LEU A 46 -2.80 -1.60 -2.76
CA LEU A 46 -2.31 -0.81 -1.63
C LEU A 46 -0.99 -0.11 -1.95
N LYS A 47 -0.06 -0.79 -2.63
CA LYS A 47 1.21 -0.21 -3.09
C LYS A 47 0.97 0.94 -4.07
N CYS A 48 0.12 0.75 -5.07
CA CYS A 48 -0.27 1.82 -5.99
C CYS A 48 -0.90 3.01 -5.26
N THR A 49 -1.79 2.76 -4.29
CA THR A 49 -2.42 3.81 -3.49
C THR A 49 -1.39 4.59 -2.67
N LYS A 50 -0.43 3.90 -2.04
CA LYS A 50 0.68 4.51 -1.30
C LYS A 50 1.49 5.44 -2.21
N ASP A 51 1.84 4.98 -3.40
CA ASP A 51 2.65 5.75 -4.34
C ASP A 51 1.90 6.97 -4.87
N ALA A 52 0.61 6.82 -5.20
CA ALA A 52 -0.25 7.94 -5.58
C ALA A 52 -0.38 8.99 -4.46
N LEU A 53 -0.55 8.56 -3.21
CA LEU A 53 -0.62 9.48 -2.07
C LEU A 53 0.70 10.22 -1.85
N LYS A 54 1.84 9.56 -2.03
CA LYS A 54 3.16 10.21 -1.98
C LYS A 54 3.35 11.20 -3.14
N GLY A 55 2.98 10.81 -4.36
CA GLY A 55 3.04 11.67 -5.53
C GLY A 55 2.20 12.94 -5.37
N ASN A 56 0.97 12.80 -4.87
CA ASN A 56 0.11 13.93 -4.56
C ASN A 56 0.69 14.84 -3.46
N ALA A 57 1.33 14.26 -2.43
CA ALA A 57 2.03 15.04 -1.40
C ALA A 57 3.13 15.92 -2.01
N VAL A 58 3.94 15.34 -2.89
CA VAL A 58 5.04 16.02 -3.56
C VAL A 58 4.51 17.12 -4.48
N ALA A 59 3.48 16.82 -5.29
CA ALA A 59 2.86 17.79 -6.19
C ALA A 59 2.27 18.99 -5.42
N LEU A 60 1.54 18.74 -4.33
CA LEU A 60 0.98 19.81 -3.49
C LEU A 60 2.07 20.67 -2.84
N LYS A 61 3.19 20.04 -2.43
CA LYS A 61 4.33 20.78 -1.87
C LYS A 61 4.97 21.68 -2.92
N ILE A 62 5.21 21.18 -4.14
CA ILE A 62 5.77 21.97 -5.25
C ILE A 62 4.85 23.15 -5.60
N LEU A 63 3.54 22.92 -5.69
CA LEU A 63 2.57 23.98 -5.98
C LEU A 63 2.48 25.00 -4.84
N GLY A 64 2.58 24.57 -3.59
CA GLY A 64 2.60 25.46 -2.42
C GLY A 64 3.88 26.31 -2.33
N GLU A 65 5.03 25.75 -2.69
CA GLU A 65 6.31 26.47 -2.74
C GLU A 65 6.44 27.37 -3.97
N GLY A 66 5.77 27.02 -5.08
CA GLY A 66 5.71 27.83 -6.30
C GLY A 66 4.66 28.95 -6.31
N ALA A 67 3.86 29.08 -5.25
CA ALA A 67 2.79 30.08 -5.14
C ALA A 67 3.20 31.36 -4.38
N HIS A 68 4.50 31.58 -4.14
CA HIS A 68 5.01 32.86 -3.65
C HIS A 68 5.54 33.71 -4.81
N PRO A 69 4.83 34.79 -5.21
CA PRO A 69 5.38 35.84 -6.07
C PRO A 69 6.45 36.67 -5.34
#